data_AF-A0A0U4NW28-F1
#
_entry.id   AF-A0A0U4NW28-F1
#
_cell.length_a   1.000
_cell.length_b   1.000
_cell.length_c   1.000
_cell.angle_alpha   90.00
_cell.angle_beta   90.00
_cell.angle_gamma   90.00
#
_symmetry.space_group_name_H-M   'P 1'
#
loop_
_entity.id
_entity.type
_entity.pdbx_description
1 polymer ?
#
loop_
_entity_poly.entity_id
_entity_poly.type
_entity_poly.pdbx_seq_one_letter_code
_entity_poly.pdbx_strand_id
1 'polypeptide(L)'
;MPQTEEQRKAAARERARKYRQKKAAEREAARQAERDERDAEAPRTMRESVRASLEAMKWLVDSDVAAVLQAKMLAEQIDLMTHAGETTKALSAHRALTTVLDRLGGTPTVRMQHELRSLRMAAKTEGGKDGDEGADTPPNVSRFERPKRRRRSS
;
A
#
# COMPACT_ATOMS: atom_id res chain seq x y z
N MET A 1 -3.57 63.28 19.85
CA MET A 1 -3.89 63.50 18.42
C MET A 1 -5.08 62.62 18.03
N PRO A 2 -6.22 63.19 17.61
CA PRO A 2 -7.35 62.40 17.13
C PRO A 2 -6.98 61.71 15.80
N GLN A 3 -7.29 60.41 15.66
CA GLN A 3 -7.06 59.66 14.43
C GLN A 3 -7.83 60.28 13.25
N THR A 4 -7.15 60.43 12.11
CA THR A 4 -7.74 60.88 10.86
C THR A 4 -8.73 59.85 10.30
N GLU A 5 -9.69 60.28 9.49
CA GLU A 5 -10.72 59.38 8.94
C GLU A 5 -10.13 58.22 8.11
N GLU A 6 -9.03 58.47 7.42
CA GLU A 6 -8.32 57.44 6.64
C GLU A 6 -7.73 56.34 7.54
N GLN A 7 -7.15 56.71 8.69
CA GLN A 7 -6.63 55.76 9.66
C GLN A 7 -7.75 54.89 10.25
N ARG A 8 -8.94 55.47 10.49
CA ARG A 8 -10.11 54.72 10.96
C ARG A 8 -10.63 53.73 9.90
N LYS A 9 -10.70 54.15 8.63
CA LYS A 9 -11.11 53.27 7.51
C LYS A 9 -10.11 52.14 7.28
N ALA A 10 -8.80 52.41 7.35
CA ALA A 10 -7.76 51.38 7.24
C ALA A 10 -7.85 50.34 8.37
N ALA A 11 -7.98 50.80 9.62
CA ALA A 11 -8.14 49.92 10.78
C ALA A 11 -9.42 49.08 10.70
N ALA A 12 -10.53 49.65 10.22
CA ALA A 12 -11.78 48.90 10.01
C ALA A 12 -11.63 47.80 8.96
N ARG A 13 -10.93 48.08 7.84
CA ARG A 13 -10.64 47.08 6.78
C ARG A 13 -9.76 45.95 7.30
N GLU A 14 -8.74 46.27 8.10
CA GLU A 14 -7.85 45.27 8.69
C GLU A 14 -8.61 44.37 9.69
N ARG A 15 -9.43 44.95 10.58
CA ARG A 15 -10.30 44.19 11.48
C ARG A 15 -11.27 43.30 10.71
N ALA A 16 -11.89 43.81 9.64
CA ALA A 16 -12.78 43.03 8.80
C ALA A 16 -12.07 41.89 8.06
N ARG A 17 -10.79 42.07 7.68
CA ARG A 17 -9.96 40.99 7.10
C ARG A 17 -9.64 39.92 8.14
N LYS A 18 -9.16 40.31 9.32
CA LYS A 18 -8.85 39.37 10.42
C LYS A 18 -10.09 38.60 10.87
N TYR A 19 -11.24 39.29 10.99
CA TYR A 19 -12.50 38.64 11.32
C TYR A 19 -12.92 37.61 10.26
N ARG A 20 -12.81 37.95 8.96
CA ARG A 20 -13.11 37.02 7.86
C ARG A 20 -12.18 35.81 7.85
N GLN A 21 -10.88 36.00 8.08
CA GLN A 21 -9.91 34.91 8.19
C GLN A 21 -10.23 34.00 9.37
N LYS A 22 -10.51 34.57 10.54
CA LYS A 22 -10.91 33.82 11.73
C LYS A 22 -12.20 33.02 11.48
N LYS A 23 -13.21 33.65 10.87
CA LYS A 23 -14.46 32.97 10.50
C LYS A 23 -14.28 31.87 9.47
N ALA A 24 -13.35 32.03 8.51
CA ALA A 24 -13.01 30.99 7.55
C ALA A 24 -12.34 29.81 8.25
N ALA A 25 -11.35 30.06 9.11
CA ALA A 25 -10.68 29.04 9.91
C ALA A 25 -11.64 28.31 10.86
N GLU A 26 -12.57 29.01 11.51
CA GLU A 26 -13.62 28.40 12.35
C GLU A 26 -14.50 27.44 11.54
N ARG A 27 -14.90 27.82 10.32
CA ARG A 27 -15.71 26.97 9.44
C ARG A 27 -14.95 25.76 8.94
N GLU A 28 -13.67 25.93 8.64
CA GLU A 28 -12.80 24.83 8.21
C GLU A 28 -12.57 23.85 9.35
N ALA A 29 -12.30 24.33 10.57
CA ALA A 29 -12.18 23.51 11.76
C ALA A 29 -13.47 22.74 12.07
N ALA A 30 -14.64 23.38 11.95
CA ALA A 30 -15.93 22.71 12.14
C ALA A 30 -16.15 21.59 11.09
N ARG A 31 -15.84 21.86 9.82
CA ARG A 31 -15.92 20.85 8.76
C ARG A 31 -14.92 19.71 8.96
N GLN A 32 -13.76 20.00 9.52
CA GLN A 32 -12.78 18.97 9.82
C GLN A 32 -13.26 18.09 10.98
N ALA A 33 -13.82 18.70 12.04
CA ALA A 33 -14.40 17.94 13.15
C ALA A 33 -15.54 17.02 12.70
N GLU A 34 -16.45 17.49 11.84
CA GLU A 34 -17.52 16.65 11.27
C GLU A 34 -16.97 15.46 10.45
N ARG A 35 -15.83 15.64 9.75
CA ARG A 35 -15.16 14.56 9.02
C ARG A 35 -14.51 13.57 9.98
N ASP A 36 -13.78 14.07 10.97
CA ASP A 36 -13.09 13.24 11.96
C ASP A 36 -14.08 12.38 12.77
N GLU A 37 -15.25 12.95 13.12
CA GLU A 37 -16.36 12.20 13.76
C GLU A 37 -16.89 11.09 12.85
N ARG A 38 -17.19 11.41 11.59
CA ARG A 38 -17.68 10.42 10.61
C ARG A 38 -16.66 9.30 10.36
N ASP A 39 -15.38 9.64 10.31
CA ASP A 39 -14.30 8.68 10.10
C ASP A 39 -14.08 7.80 11.34
N ALA A 40 -14.37 8.32 12.54
CA ALA A 40 -14.35 7.56 13.79
C ALA A 40 -15.48 6.54 13.90
N GLU A 41 -16.67 6.86 13.36
CA GLU A 41 -17.83 5.95 13.31
C GLU A 41 -17.69 4.86 12.24
N ALA A 42 -16.88 5.10 11.21
CA ALA A 42 -16.69 4.15 10.12
C ALA A 42 -16.08 2.82 10.60
N PRO A 43 -16.59 1.66 10.14
CA PRO A 43 -15.97 0.37 10.38
C PRO A 43 -14.49 0.35 9.98
N ARG A 44 -13.69 -0.53 10.60
CA ARG A 44 -12.26 -0.69 10.32
C ARG A 44 -11.92 -2.02 9.66
N THR A 45 -12.93 -2.73 9.17
CA THR A 45 -12.82 -4.12 8.71
C THR A 45 -11.80 -4.27 7.58
N MET A 46 -11.82 -3.37 6.58
CA MET A 46 -10.86 -3.46 5.48
C MET A 46 -9.46 -3.05 5.94
N ARG A 47 -9.34 -1.99 6.75
CA ARG A 47 -8.07 -1.56 7.35
C ARG A 47 -7.38 -2.69 8.13
N GLU A 48 -8.13 -3.38 8.98
CA GLU A 48 -7.64 -4.50 9.79
C GLU A 48 -7.25 -5.70 8.92
N SER A 49 -8.07 -6.05 7.93
CA SER A 49 -7.79 -7.18 7.02
C SER A 49 -6.54 -6.93 6.17
N VAL A 50 -6.38 -5.73 5.61
CA VAL A 50 -5.20 -5.35 4.82
C VAL A 50 -3.96 -5.31 5.71
N ARG A 51 -4.07 -4.81 6.94
CA ARG A 51 -2.96 -4.83 7.89
C ARG A 51 -2.49 -6.25 8.20
N ALA A 52 -3.41 -7.15 8.54
CA ALA A 52 -3.07 -8.55 8.82
C ALA A 52 -2.44 -9.24 7.59
N SER A 53 -2.94 -8.94 6.38
CA SER A 53 -2.37 -9.45 5.14
C SER A 53 -0.94 -8.96 4.92
N LEU A 54 -0.69 -7.66 5.07
CA LEU A 54 0.64 -7.07 4.92
C LEU A 54 1.64 -7.59 5.96
N GLU A 55 1.21 -7.77 7.22
CA GLU A 55 2.03 -8.36 8.29
C GLU A 55 2.40 -9.81 7.99
N ALA A 56 1.55 -10.55 7.27
CA ALA A 56 1.86 -11.91 6.82
C ALA A 56 2.85 -11.97 5.64
N MET A 57 3.06 -10.87 4.89
CA MET A 57 3.97 -10.81 3.74
C MET A 57 5.42 -10.59 4.20
N LYS A 58 6.07 -11.66 4.65
CA LYS A 58 7.44 -11.63 5.20
C LYS A 58 8.53 -11.25 4.17
N TRP A 59 8.19 -11.13 2.89
CA TRP A 59 9.11 -10.82 1.80
C TRP A 59 9.14 -9.34 1.39
N LEU A 60 8.30 -8.50 2.01
CA LEU A 60 8.29 -7.06 1.74
C LEU A 60 9.60 -6.43 2.19
N VAL A 61 10.11 -5.48 1.39
CA VAL A 61 11.35 -4.75 1.65
C VAL A 61 11.12 -3.24 1.59
N ASP A 62 12.12 -2.44 1.96
CA ASP A 62 12.00 -0.98 2.03
C ASP A 62 11.58 -0.32 0.69
N SER A 63 11.91 -0.93 -0.45
CA SER A 63 11.45 -0.44 -1.76
C SER A 63 9.93 -0.53 -1.96
N ASP A 64 9.23 -1.36 -1.17
CA ASP A 64 7.79 -1.59 -1.28
C ASP A 64 6.97 -0.61 -0.42
N VAL A 65 7.62 0.24 0.39
CA VAL A 65 6.94 1.14 1.35
C VAL A 65 5.86 2.00 0.70
N ALA A 66 6.12 2.52 -0.50
CA ALA A 66 5.13 3.34 -1.22
C ALA A 66 3.86 2.54 -1.55
N ALA A 67 4.01 1.29 -2.00
CA ALA A 67 2.89 0.41 -2.32
C ALA A 67 2.16 -0.05 -1.05
N VAL A 68 2.88 -0.29 0.05
CA VAL A 68 2.30 -0.57 1.37
C VAL A 68 1.45 0.60 1.88
N LEU A 69 1.94 1.84 1.76
CA LEU A 69 1.19 3.03 2.12
C LEU A 69 -0.06 3.19 1.25
N GLN A 70 0.07 2.97 -0.06
CA GLN A 70 -1.06 3.01 -0.98
C GLN A 70 -2.14 1.98 -0.63
N ALA A 71 -1.75 0.75 -0.28
CA ALA A 71 -2.69 -0.28 0.15
C ALA A 71 -3.45 0.12 1.43
N LYS A 72 -2.75 0.70 2.42
CA LYS A 72 -3.37 1.20 3.66
C LYS A 72 -4.35 2.33 3.40
N MET A 73 -3.98 3.30 2.56
CA MET A 73 -4.85 4.42 2.17
C MET A 73 -6.11 3.94 1.44
N LEU A 74 -5.97 2.97 0.52
CA LEU A 74 -7.11 2.40 -0.19
C LEU A 74 -8.03 1.63 0.75
N ALA A 75 -7.47 0.89 1.72
CA ALA A 75 -8.25 0.17 2.72
C ALA A 75 -9.12 1.12 3.57
N GLU A 76 -8.54 2.24 4.01
CA GLU A 76 -9.25 3.29 4.71
C GLU A 76 -10.36 3.91 3.86
N GLN A 77 -10.06 4.27 2.61
CA GLN A 77 -11.05 4.82 1.69
C GLN A 77 -12.22 3.86 1.46
N ILE A 78 -11.97 2.55 1.33
CA ILE A 78 -13.01 1.54 1.18
C ILE A 78 -13.93 1.51 2.40
N ASP A 79 -13.38 1.53 3.61
CA ASP A 79 -14.18 1.56 4.84
C ASP A 79 -15.07 2.81 4.90
N LEU A 80 -14.50 3.98 4.59
CA LEU A 80 -15.23 5.26 4.57
C LEU A 80 -16.33 5.28 3.50
N MET A 81 -16.03 4.84 2.28
CA MET A 81 -17.00 4.81 1.18
C MET A 81 -18.12 3.78 1.42
N THR A 82 -17.78 2.63 2.01
CA THR A 82 -18.76 1.61 2.40
C THR A 82 -19.70 2.16 3.46
N HIS A 83 -19.16 2.81 4.49
CA HIS A 83 -19.97 3.44 5.53
C HIS A 83 -20.86 4.57 4.96
N ALA A 84 -20.33 5.34 4.01
CA ALA A 84 -21.05 6.40 3.32
C ALA A 84 -22.14 5.90 2.34
N GLY A 85 -22.22 4.60 2.05
CA GLY A 85 -23.12 4.06 1.04
C GLY A 85 -22.70 4.33 -0.41
N GLU A 86 -21.45 4.76 -0.65
CA GLU A 86 -20.91 5.10 -1.98
C GLU A 86 -20.43 3.84 -2.74
N THR A 87 -21.35 2.92 -3.03
CA THR A 87 -21.06 1.56 -3.53
C THR A 87 -20.21 1.52 -4.81
N THR A 88 -20.48 2.38 -5.80
CA THR A 88 -19.74 2.39 -7.07
C THR A 88 -18.29 2.83 -6.90
N LYS A 89 -18.04 3.84 -6.05
CA LYS A 89 -16.68 4.31 -5.75
C LYS A 89 -15.94 3.29 -4.89
N ALA A 90 -16.62 2.66 -3.92
CA ALA A 90 -16.06 1.57 -3.13
C ALA A 90 -15.60 0.41 -4.03
N LEU A 91 -16.41 -0.01 -5.01
CA LEU A 91 -16.03 -1.06 -5.98
C LEU A 91 -14.79 -0.68 -6.81
N SER A 92 -14.66 0.58 -7.21
CA SER A 92 -13.46 1.07 -7.90
C SER A 92 -12.22 0.97 -7.02
N ALA A 93 -12.33 1.40 -5.75
CA ALA A 93 -11.24 1.31 -4.80
C ALA A 93 -10.86 -0.13 -4.45
N HIS A 94 -11.82 -1.05 -4.38
CA HIS A 94 -11.54 -2.49 -4.25
C HIS A 94 -10.68 -3.02 -5.41
N ARG A 95 -11.00 -2.66 -6.66
CA ARG A 95 -10.20 -3.08 -7.83
C ARG A 95 -8.77 -2.51 -7.79
N ALA A 96 -8.65 -1.26 -7.38
CA ALA A 96 -7.34 -0.63 -7.19
C ALA A 96 -6.53 -1.33 -6.08
N LEU A 97 -7.17 -1.64 -4.95
CA LEU A 97 -6.55 -2.35 -3.83
C LEU A 97 -6.06 -3.74 -4.26
N THR A 98 -6.88 -4.51 -4.98
CA THR A 98 -6.47 -5.81 -5.53
C THR A 98 -5.22 -5.68 -6.38
N THR A 99 -5.17 -4.70 -7.28
CA THR A 99 -4.00 -4.47 -8.15
C THR A 99 -2.74 -4.15 -7.34
N VAL A 100 -2.85 -3.36 -6.26
CA VAL A 100 -1.71 -3.03 -5.38
C VAL A 100 -1.24 -4.28 -4.62
N LEU A 101 -2.17 -5.06 -4.05
CA LEU A 101 -1.84 -6.29 -3.34
C LEU A 101 -1.21 -7.34 -4.27
N ASP A 102 -1.66 -7.42 -5.52
CA ASP A 102 -1.06 -8.30 -6.53
C ASP A 102 0.38 -7.91 -6.84
N ARG A 103 0.67 -6.60 -6.96
CA ARG A 103 2.03 -6.08 -7.16
C ARG A 103 2.95 -6.36 -5.98
N LEU A 104 2.41 -6.34 -4.75
CA LEU A 104 3.12 -6.72 -3.53
C LEU A 104 3.33 -8.24 -3.40
N GLY A 105 2.80 -9.03 -4.34
CA GLY A 105 2.90 -10.49 -4.32
C GLY A 105 1.96 -11.15 -3.31
N GLY A 106 0.89 -10.46 -2.91
CA GLY A 106 -0.09 -10.96 -1.93
C GLY A 106 -0.92 -12.15 -2.40
N THR A 107 -0.89 -12.49 -3.70
CA THR A 107 -1.63 -13.62 -4.25
C THR A 107 -1.05 -14.97 -3.83
N PRO A 108 -1.89 -16.02 -3.67
CA PRO A 108 -1.43 -17.36 -3.30
C PRO A 108 -0.34 -17.91 -4.23
N THR A 109 -0.45 -17.66 -5.54
CA THR A 109 0.53 -18.13 -6.54
C THR A 109 1.90 -17.49 -6.36
N VAL A 110 1.95 -16.18 -6.17
CA VAL A 110 3.22 -15.46 -5.98
C VAL A 110 3.81 -15.83 -4.62
N ARG A 111 2.99 -15.88 -3.57
CA ARG A 111 3.39 -16.37 -2.23
C ARG A 111 4.03 -17.75 -2.30
N MET A 112 3.39 -18.71 -2.96
CA MET A 112 3.93 -20.08 -3.13
C MET A 112 5.28 -20.07 -3.87
N GLN A 113 5.44 -19.25 -4.90
CA GLN A 113 6.73 -19.12 -5.59
C GLN A 113 7.82 -18.55 -4.69
N HIS A 114 7.49 -17.55 -3.85
CA HIS A 114 8.44 -17.00 -2.89
C HIS A 114 8.79 -17.99 -1.78
N GLU A 115 7.81 -18.71 -1.25
CA GLU A 115 8.01 -19.77 -0.27
C GLU A 115 8.93 -20.87 -0.84
N LEU A 116 8.67 -21.35 -2.07
CA LEU A 116 9.52 -22.33 -2.74
C LEU A 116 10.96 -21.82 -2.99
N ARG A 117 11.12 -20.53 -3.37
CA ARG A 117 12.46 -19.92 -3.52
C ARG A 117 13.18 -19.82 -2.18
N SER A 118 12.47 -19.45 -1.11
CA SER A 118 13.05 -19.36 0.24
C SER A 118 13.53 -20.72 0.75
N LEU A 119 12.75 -21.78 0.55
CA LEU A 119 13.12 -23.15 0.89
C LEU A 119 14.36 -23.62 0.12
N ARG A 120 14.45 -23.29 -1.18
CA ARG A 120 15.62 -23.64 -2.00
C ARG A 120 16.90 -22.93 -1.55
N MET A 121 16.80 -21.68 -1.08
CA MET A 121 17.96 -20.94 -0.56
C MET A 121 18.38 -21.47 0.81
N ALA A 122 17.43 -21.77 1.70
CA ALA A 122 17.70 -22.38 3.00
C ALA A 122 18.46 -23.71 2.87
N ALA A 123 18.05 -24.58 1.93
CA ALA A 123 18.72 -25.84 1.64
C ALA A 123 20.16 -25.67 1.13
N LYS A 124 20.48 -24.53 0.49
CA LYS A 124 21.83 -24.23 -0.02
C LYS A 124 22.76 -23.65 1.05
N THR A 125 22.20 -23.03 2.09
CA THR A 125 22.97 -22.49 3.23
C THR A 125 23.27 -23.53 4.31
N GLU A 126 22.48 -24.59 4.43
CA GLU A 126 22.75 -25.69 5.38
C GLU A 126 23.53 -26.87 4.76
N GLY A 127 23.72 -26.92 3.43
CA GLY A 127 24.47 -27.97 2.76
C GLY A 127 25.19 -27.44 1.52
N GLY A 128 26.50 -27.27 1.59
CA GLY A 128 27.29 -26.86 0.43
C GLY A 128 28.75 -26.53 0.67
N LYS A 129 29.41 -27.20 1.60
CA LYS A 129 30.87 -27.38 1.57
C LYS A 129 31.18 -28.82 1.17
N ASP A 130 30.63 -29.25 0.05
CA ASP A 130 31.07 -30.40 -0.74
C ASP A 130 31.02 -29.89 -2.18
N GLY A 131 32.16 -29.70 -2.84
CA GLY A 131 32.99 -30.82 -3.22
C GLY A 131 32.46 -31.28 -4.58
N ASP A 132 33.05 -30.70 -5.62
CA ASP A 132 33.07 -31.25 -6.97
C ASP A 132 33.45 -32.73 -6.89
N GLU A 133 32.48 -33.64 -6.99
CA GLU A 133 32.68 -35.02 -7.46
C GLU A 133 31.32 -35.71 -7.66
N GLY A 134 31.27 -36.59 -8.66
CA GLY A 134 30.05 -37.06 -9.30
C GLY A 134 29.00 -37.66 -8.37
N ALA A 135 27.83 -37.01 -8.30
CA ALA A 135 26.65 -37.59 -7.70
C ALA A 135 26.15 -38.77 -8.56
N ASP A 136 26.35 -39.97 -8.04
CA ASP A 136 25.88 -41.21 -8.61
C ASP A 136 24.35 -41.15 -8.78
N THR A 137 23.88 -41.37 -10.01
CA THR A 137 22.46 -41.26 -10.34
C THR A 137 21.75 -42.54 -9.89
N PRO A 138 20.65 -42.47 -9.11
CA PRO A 138 19.92 -43.68 -8.73
C PRO A 138 19.40 -44.42 -9.98
N PRO A 139 19.45 -45.77 -10.00
CA PRO A 139 19.33 -46.61 -11.22
C PRO A 139 17.97 -46.53 -11.94
N ASN A 140 17.01 -45.82 -11.35
CA ASN A 140 15.61 -45.70 -11.73
C ASN A 140 15.27 -44.35 -12.40
N VAL A 141 16.27 -43.52 -12.73
CA VAL A 141 16.06 -42.28 -13.48
C VAL A 141 16.71 -42.38 -14.85
N SER A 142 15.89 -42.50 -15.90
CA SER A 142 16.35 -42.50 -17.29
C SER A 142 17.00 -41.17 -17.64
N ARG A 143 18.29 -41.21 -18.00
CA ARG A 143 19.04 -40.03 -18.47
C ARG A 143 18.58 -39.65 -19.88
N PHE A 144 17.63 -38.74 -19.97
CA PHE A 144 17.26 -38.14 -21.25
C PHE A 144 18.33 -37.13 -21.68
N GLU A 145 18.95 -37.40 -22.84
CA GLU A 145 19.95 -36.52 -23.43
C GLU A 145 19.27 -35.22 -23.91
N ARG A 146 19.78 -34.06 -23.46
CA ARG A 146 19.19 -32.77 -23.83
C ARG A 146 19.47 -32.48 -25.32
N PRO A 147 18.47 -32.08 -26.11
CA PRO A 147 18.67 -31.77 -27.51
C PRO A 147 19.63 -30.57 -27.68
N LYS A 148 20.56 -30.71 -28.63
CA LYS A 148 21.62 -29.73 -28.91
C LYS A 148 21.01 -28.40 -29.36
N ARG A 149 21.43 -27.31 -28.73
CA ARG A 149 20.94 -25.94 -28.98
C ARG A 149 21.18 -25.56 -30.45
N ARG A 150 20.12 -25.37 -31.23
CA ARG A 150 20.21 -24.88 -32.62
C ARG A 150 20.80 -23.47 -32.63
N ARG A 151 21.89 -23.27 -33.37
CA ARG A 151 22.41 -21.93 -33.68
C ARG A 151 21.39 -21.21 -34.56
N ARG A 152 20.94 -20.02 -34.15
CA ARG A 152 20.18 -19.12 -35.02
C ARG A 152 21.15 -18.61 -36.07
N SER A 153 20.92 -18.92 -37.34
CA SER A 153 21.56 -18.24 -38.46
C SER A 153 21.04 -16.80 -38.48
N SER A 154 21.96 -15.86 -38.34
CA SER A 154 21.76 -14.44 -38.65
C SER A 154 21.63 -14.25 -40.15
#